data_AF-A0A9X1UR92-F1
#
_entry.id   AF-A0A9X1UR92-F1
#
_cell.length_a   1.000
_cell.length_b   1.000
_cell.length_c   1.000
_cell.angle_alpha   90.00
_cell.angle_beta   90.00
_cell.angle_gamma   90.00
#
_symmetry.space_group_name_H-M   'P 1'
#
loop_
_entity.id
_entity.type
_entity.pdbx_description
1 polymer ?
#
loop_
_entity_poly.entity_id
_entity_poly.type
_entity_poly.pdbx_seq_one_letter_code
_entity_poly.pdbx_strand_id
1 'polypeptide(L)'
;MTGNKKNSPSIMRMSQNQLKRQREWVYLVHFLAMLHLHPAKTISGTDDGNEPDFTCIFYCDKSEYAIGIELTTLPRLRDRLGNDNLMLKRWYWQSLLQVSTKFTPTRFNCHGEILGVKGDWQSIDNRKIVNVSQQFIEPSSDLPHPTLSSKLQNGIAKTMRWLPSAFFTDMADENEDLPIDSYVNQSDIDAVMSKKAHKVQAYRKKRALDEVWLLIHTNEQQEKGVLTFDTNEALHHGSEFNRVFLTLYPTTTLLQVAK
;
A
#
# COMPACT_ATOMS: atom_id res chain seq x y z
N MET A 1 40.79 -28.54 3.99
CA MET A 1 39.98 -28.39 2.75
C MET A 1 38.61 -27.85 3.12
N THR A 2 38.45 -26.53 3.13
CA THR A 2 37.16 -25.87 3.40
C THR A 2 36.42 -25.74 2.07
N GLY A 3 35.41 -26.60 1.87
CA GLY A 3 34.59 -26.59 0.67
C GLY A 3 33.81 -25.28 0.56
N ASN A 4 34.16 -24.46 -0.43
CA ASN A 4 33.34 -23.36 -0.89
C ASN A 4 32.01 -23.93 -1.38
N LYS A 5 30.98 -23.91 -0.53
CA LYS A 5 29.58 -24.10 -0.97
C LYS A 5 29.24 -22.91 -1.85
N LYS A 6 29.46 -23.05 -3.16
CA LYS A 6 28.88 -22.19 -4.18
C LYS A 6 27.36 -22.24 -3.96
N ASN A 7 26.79 -21.15 -3.47
CA ASN A 7 25.34 -21.02 -3.31
C ASN A 7 24.67 -21.33 -4.64
N SER A 8 23.83 -22.36 -4.67
CA SER A 8 23.15 -22.82 -5.88
C SER A 8 22.24 -21.71 -6.45
N PRO A 9 22.17 -21.52 -7.78
CA PRO A 9 21.34 -20.49 -8.41
C PRO A 9 19.85 -20.58 -8.03
N SER A 10 19.36 -21.78 -7.73
CA SER A 10 17.99 -22.02 -7.24
C SER A 10 17.74 -21.42 -5.86
N ILE A 11 18.70 -21.54 -4.93
CA ILE A 11 18.60 -20.99 -3.57
C ILE A 11 18.63 -19.47 -3.61
N MET A 12 19.48 -18.88 -4.47
CA MET A 12 19.51 -17.43 -4.69
C MET A 12 18.21 -16.90 -5.33
N ARG A 13 17.62 -17.63 -6.28
CA ARG A 13 16.32 -17.25 -6.87
C ARG A 13 15.17 -17.36 -5.86
N MET A 14 15.17 -18.40 -5.01
CA MET A 14 14.18 -18.54 -3.95
C MET A 14 14.26 -17.40 -2.94
N SER A 15 15.47 -16.96 -2.55
CA SER A 15 15.63 -15.82 -1.64
C SER A 15 15.19 -14.51 -2.29
N GLN A 16 15.45 -14.29 -3.59
CA GLN A 16 14.98 -13.11 -4.31
C GLN A 16 13.45 -13.04 -4.42
N ASN A 17 12.79 -14.17 -4.71
CA ASN A 17 11.32 -14.23 -4.75
C ASN A 17 10.70 -14.00 -3.37
N GLN A 18 11.33 -14.52 -2.31
CA GLN A 18 10.91 -14.25 -0.93
C GLN A 18 11.05 -12.77 -0.60
N LEU A 19 12.19 -12.14 -0.94
CA LEU A 19 12.40 -10.71 -0.73
C LEU A 19 11.40 -9.86 -1.52
N LYS A 20 11.15 -10.19 -2.79
CA LYS A 20 10.09 -9.57 -3.60
C LYS A 20 8.74 -9.64 -2.89
N ARG A 21 8.35 -10.84 -2.44
CA ARG A 21 7.07 -11.04 -1.75
C ARG A 21 6.99 -10.26 -0.43
N GLN A 22 8.09 -10.15 0.30
CA GLN A 22 8.13 -9.34 1.53
C GLN A 22 7.98 -7.84 1.22
N ARG A 23 8.61 -7.33 0.14
CA ARG A 23 8.39 -5.93 -0.30
C ARG A 23 6.93 -5.68 -0.65
N GLU A 24 6.32 -6.57 -1.43
CA GLU A 24 4.90 -6.50 -1.79
C GLU A 24 3.99 -6.52 -0.56
N TRP A 25 4.31 -7.33 0.46
CA TRP A 25 3.60 -7.30 1.74
C TRP A 25 3.69 -5.93 2.43
N VAL A 26 4.87 -5.31 2.46
CA VAL A 26 5.05 -3.96 3.04
C VAL A 26 4.15 -2.95 2.33
N TYR A 27 4.13 -2.95 1.00
CA TYR A 27 3.29 -2.06 0.21
C TYR A 27 1.80 -2.31 0.42
N LEU A 28 1.38 -3.58 0.48
CA LEU A 28 0.00 -3.93 0.76
C LEU A 28 -0.43 -3.40 2.14
N VAL A 29 0.33 -3.66 3.20
CA VAL A 29 -0.07 -3.23 4.55
C VAL A 29 -0.01 -1.72 4.72
N HIS A 30 0.91 -1.04 4.04
CA HIS A 30 0.93 0.43 3.96
C HIS A 30 -0.35 0.95 3.32
N PHE A 31 -0.70 0.48 2.12
CA PHE A 31 -1.93 0.85 1.43
C PHE A 31 -3.19 0.60 2.27
N LEU A 32 -3.31 -0.59 2.85
CA LEU A 32 -4.44 -0.95 3.73
C LEU A 32 -4.51 -0.03 4.95
N ALA A 33 -3.36 0.30 5.57
CA ALA A 33 -3.29 1.24 6.68
C ALA A 33 -3.75 2.65 6.27
N MET A 34 -3.41 3.11 5.07
CA MET A 34 -3.80 4.43 4.57
C MET A 34 -5.31 4.54 4.36
N LEU A 35 -5.94 3.47 3.89
CA LEU A 35 -7.39 3.44 3.71
C LEU A 35 -8.17 2.92 4.93
N HIS A 36 -7.47 2.61 6.04
CA HIS A 36 -8.05 1.94 7.21
C HIS A 36 -8.87 0.68 6.86
N LEU A 37 -8.41 -0.07 5.86
CA LEU A 37 -9.04 -1.31 5.41
C LEU A 37 -8.42 -2.50 6.12
N HIS A 38 -9.10 -3.05 7.11
CA HIS A 38 -8.65 -4.24 7.80
C HIS A 38 -9.33 -5.47 7.19
N PRO A 39 -8.63 -6.27 6.35
CA PRO A 39 -9.20 -7.51 5.85
C PRO A 39 -9.40 -8.52 6.99
N ALA A 40 -10.42 -9.36 6.88
CA ALA A 40 -10.59 -10.52 7.76
C ALA A 40 -9.51 -11.57 7.48
N LYS A 41 -9.12 -11.71 6.20
CA LYS A 41 -8.07 -12.61 5.75
C LYS A 41 -7.37 -12.06 4.53
N THR A 42 -6.06 -12.27 4.43
CA THR A 42 -5.28 -11.98 3.23
C THR A 42 -4.62 -13.25 2.73
N ILE A 43 -4.80 -13.55 1.45
CA ILE A 43 -4.22 -14.71 0.77
C ILE A 43 -3.16 -14.19 -0.19
N SER A 44 -1.94 -14.72 -0.10
CA SER A 44 -0.88 -14.44 -1.08
C SER A 44 -1.13 -15.24 -2.35
N GLY A 45 -1.10 -14.59 -3.51
CA GLY A 45 -1.17 -15.24 -4.80
C GLY A 45 0.14 -15.91 -5.21
N THR A 46 0.05 -16.68 -6.28
CA THR A 46 1.19 -17.33 -6.93
C THR A 46 1.75 -16.48 -8.07
N ASP A 47 3.06 -16.53 -8.30
CA ASP A 47 3.73 -15.83 -9.41
C ASP A 47 3.50 -16.52 -10.79
N ASP A 48 2.41 -17.25 -10.98
CA ASP A 48 2.05 -17.94 -12.24
C ASP A 48 1.29 -17.03 -13.23
N GLY A 49 0.97 -15.81 -12.82
CA GLY A 49 0.26 -14.82 -13.63
C GLY A 49 -1.25 -15.07 -13.74
N ASN A 50 -1.79 -16.07 -13.05
CA ASN A 50 -3.22 -16.39 -13.04
C ASN A 50 -3.93 -15.95 -11.77
N GLU A 51 -3.19 -15.52 -10.75
CA GLU A 51 -3.72 -14.94 -9.53
C GLU A 51 -3.21 -13.50 -9.36
N PRO A 52 -4.02 -12.61 -8.76
CA PRO A 52 -3.51 -11.33 -8.28
C PRO A 52 -2.45 -11.58 -7.20
N ASP A 53 -1.52 -10.64 -7.03
CA ASP A 53 -0.47 -10.75 -5.99
C ASP A 53 -1.04 -11.04 -4.60
N PHE A 54 -2.18 -10.46 -4.26
CA PHE A 54 -2.95 -10.81 -3.06
C PHE A 54 -4.45 -10.87 -3.32
N THR A 55 -5.15 -11.60 -2.46
CA THR A 55 -6.60 -11.48 -2.31
C THR A 55 -6.92 -11.12 -0.87
N CYS A 56 -7.57 -9.98 -0.67
CA CYS A 56 -8.09 -9.56 0.63
C CYS A 56 -9.56 -9.93 0.72
N ILE A 57 -9.92 -10.60 1.81
CA ILE A 57 -11.28 -11.02 2.12
C ILE A 57 -11.82 -10.09 3.21
N PHE A 58 -12.94 -9.46 2.92
CA PHE A 58 -13.71 -8.61 3.81
C PHE A 58 -15.07 -9.25 4.11
N TYR A 59 -15.80 -8.71 5.07
CA TYR A 59 -17.16 -9.16 5.37
C TYR A 59 -18.19 -8.34 4.59
N CYS A 60 -19.24 -9.01 4.12
CA CYS A 60 -20.46 -8.41 3.58
C CYS A 60 -21.67 -9.03 4.29
N ASP A 61 -22.81 -8.33 4.31
CA ASP A 61 -24.01 -8.71 5.08
C ASP A 61 -24.51 -10.14 4.81
N LYS A 62 -24.17 -10.73 3.65
CA LYS A 62 -24.60 -12.07 3.25
C LYS A 62 -23.47 -13.06 2.98
N SER A 63 -22.20 -12.62 2.93
CA SER A 63 -21.06 -13.47 2.54
C SER A 63 -19.71 -12.80 2.79
N GLU A 64 -18.64 -13.46 2.34
CA GLU A 64 -17.34 -12.83 2.14
C GLU A 64 -17.40 -11.89 0.91
N TYR A 65 -16.57 -10.85 0.94
CA TYR A 65 -16.32 -9.93 -0.17
C TYR A 65 -14.82 -9.99 -0.53
N ALA A 66 -14.50 -10.57 -1.68
CA ALA A 66 -13.15 -10.90 -2.10
C ALA A 66 -12.62 -9.86 -3.11
N ILE A 67 -11.55 -9.17 -2.72
CA ILE A 67 -10.87 -8.18 -3.54
C ILE A 67 -9.50 -8.71 -3.95
N GLY A 68 -9.28 -8.89 -5.25
CA GLY A 68 -7.96 -9.19 -5.80
C GLY A 68 -7.13 -7.91 -5.92
N ILE A 69 -5.92 -7.89 -5.38
CA ILE A 69 -5.01 -6.74 -5.43
C ILE A 69 -3.76 -7.14 -6.21
N GLU A 70 -3.59 -6.54 -7.39
CA GLU A 70 -2.34 -6.61 -8.15
C GLU A 70 -1.42 -5.48 -7.72
N LEU A 71 -0.16 -5.78 -7.42
CA LEU A 71 0.83 -4.75 -7.13
C LEU A 71 1.74 -4.50 -8.34
N THR A 72 2.17 -3.25 -8.46
CA THR A 72 3.16 -2.85 -9.45
C THR A 72 3.88 -1.59 -9.02
N THR A 73 5.05 -1.38 -9.62
CA THR A 73 5.76 -0.11 -9.61
C THR A 73 5.50 0.65 -10.91
N LEU A 74 5.79 1.97 -10.89
CA LEU A 74 5.94 2.75 -12.11
C LEU A 74 7.28 2.44 -12.79
N PRO A 75 7.32 1.98 -14.06
CA PRO A 75 8.57 1.57 -14.71
C PRO A 75 9.64 2.68 -14.79
N ARG A 76 9.22 3.94 -14.90
CA ARG A 76 10.11 5.10 -14.97
C ARG A 76 10.72 5.47 -13.61
N LEU A 77 10.05 5.14 -12.52
CA LEU A 77 10.42 5.57 -11.17
C LEU A 77 11.10 4.44 -10.40
N ARG A 78 12.10 4.79 -9.60
CA ARG A 78 12.81 3.77 -8.82
C ARG A 78 12.02 3.42 -7.56
N ASP A 79 11.90 2.11 -7.32
CA ASP A 79 11.56 1.57 -6.00
C ASP A 79 12.83 1.60 -5.13
N ARG A 80 12.76 2.31 -4.01
CA ARG A 80 13.86 2.50 -3.05
C ARG A 80 13.58 1.85 -1.69
N LEU A 81 12.56 1.01 -1.55
CA LEU A 81 12.25 0.34 -0.27
C LEU A 81 13.44 -0.48 0.29
N GLY A 82 14.34 -0.92 -0.59
CA GLY A 82 15.49 -1.76 -0.23
C GLY A 82 15.06 -3.18 0.18
N ASN A 83 16.02 -3.99 0.62
CA ASN A 83 15.76 -5.33 1.16
C ASN A 83 15.89 -5.39 2.68
N ASP A 84 16.29 -4.28 3.29
CA ASP A 84 16.60 -4.22 4.71
C ASP A 84 15.35 -3.97 5.55
N ASN A 85 15.30 -4.64 6.70
CA ASN A 85 14.25 -4.48 7.71
C ASN A 85 12.81 -4.66 7.19
N LEU A 86 12.59 -5.38 6.07
CA LEU A 86 11.26 -5.56 5.46
C LEU A 86 10.20 -6.09 6.44
N MET A 87 10.58 -7.04 7.30
CA MET A 87 9.68 -7.56 8.33
C MET A 87 9.27 -6.49 9.34
N LEU A 88 10.21 -5.64 9.76
CA LEU A 88 9.94 -4.57 10.70
C LEU A 88 9.08 -3.47 10.04
N LYS A 89 9.36 -3.12 8.79
CA LYS A 89 8.55 -2.18 7.98
C LYS A 89 7.11 -2.69 7.83
N ARG A 90 6.94 -3.99 7.57
CA ARG A 90 5.64 -4.65 7.52
C ARG A 90 4.91 -4.58 8.87
N TRP A 91 5.60 -4.93 9.95
CA TRP A 91 5.00 -4.93 11.29
C TRP A 91 4.55 -3.55 11.74
N TYR A 92 5.32 -2.52 11.41
CA TYR A 92 4.95 -1.13 11.68
C TYR A 92 3.58 -0.79 11.06
N TRP A 93 3.44 -0.93 9.75
CA TRP A 93 2.20 -0.60 9.04
C TRP A 93 1.04 -1.50 9.43
N GLN A 94 1.30 -2.79 9.62
CA GLN A 94 0.28 -3.73 10.07
C GLN A 94 -0.24 -3.39 11.47
N SER A 95 0.64 -2.99 12.39
CA SER A 95 0.24 -2.57 13.74
C SER A 95 -0.56 -1.26 13.69
N LEU A 96 -0.14 -0.31 12.86
CA LEU A 96 -0.87 0.94 12.66
C LEU A 96 -2.30 0.68 12.14
N LEU A 97 -2.43 -0.18 11.12
CA LEU A 97 -3.72 -0.61 10.59
C LEU A 97 -4.59 -1.21 11.70
N GLN A 98 -4.07 -2.20 12.42
CA GLN A 98 -4.79 -2.89 13.50
C GLN A 98 -5.26 -1.95 14.60
N VAL A 99 -4.41 -1.02 15.03
CA VAL A 99 -4.77 -0.05 16.07
C VAL A 99 -5.83 0.92 15.55
N SER A 100 -5.65 1.45 14.34
CA SER A 100 -6.56 2.44 13.75
C SER A 100 -7.97 1.88 13.50
N THR A 101 -8.08 0.59 13.17
CA THR A 101 -9.37 -0.09 12.98
C THR A 101 -9.86 -0.82 14.22
N LYS A 102 -9.17 -0.67 15.37
CA LYS A 102 -9.49 -1.37 16.63
C LYS A 102 -9.63 -2.88 16.43
N PHE A 103 -8.77 -3.47 15.59
CA PHE A 103 -8.78 -4.89 15.23
C PHE A 103 -10.11 -5.39 14.65
N THR A 104 -10.95 -4.48 14.17
CA THR A 104 -12.26 -4.81 13.61
C THR A 104 -12.14 -4.90 12.10
N PRO A 105 -12.43 -6.07 11.49
CA PRO A 105 -12.40 -6.20 10.05
C PRO A 105 -13.41 -5.28 9.37
N THR A 106 -13.00 -4.67 8.27
CA THR A 106 -13.83 -3.76 7.48
C THR A 106 -14.97 -4.52 6.81
N ARG A 107 -16.14 -3.88 6.76
CA ARG A 107 -17.34 -4.42 6.11
C ARG A 107 -17.63 -3.66 4.83
N PHE A 108 -18.04 -4.39 3.79
CA PHE A 108 -18.50 -3.86 2.52
C PHE A 108 -19.99 -4.17 2.34
N ASN A 109 -20.72 -3.34 1.60
CA ASN A 109 -22.04 -3.70 1.11
C ASN A 109 -21.93 -4.54 -0.18
N CYS A 110 -23.05 -5.08 -0.65
CA CYS A 110 -23.09 -5.88 -1.88
C CYS A 110 -22.79 -5.09 -3.16
N HIS A 111 -22.53 -3.78 -3.07
CA HIS A 111 -22.17 -2.90 -4.17
C HIS A 111 -20.71 -2.41 -4.09
N GLY A 112 -19.91 -2.89 -3.14
CA GLY A 112 -18.50 -2.50 -2.99
C GLY A 112 -18.27 -1.20 -2.22
N GLU A 113 -19.28 -0.70 -1.51
CA GLU A 113 -19.17 0.45 -0.63
C GLU A 113 -18.79 0.03 0.80
N ILE A 114 -17.90 0.77 1.43
CA ILE A 114 -17.46 0.49 2.81
C ILE A 114 -18.56 0.89 3.80
N LEU A 115 -19.01 -0.06 4.63
CA LEU A 115 -20.03 0.15 5.65
C LEU A 115 -19.42 0.68 6.96
N GLY A 116 -20.02 1.71 7.53
CA GLY A 116 -19.69 2.20 8.88
C GLY A 116 -18.55 3.22 8.97
N VAL A 117 -17.96 3.64 7.85
CA VAL A 117 -16.99 4.74 7.81
C VAL A 117 -17.72 6.02 7.40
N LYS A 118 -17.97 6.92 8.35
CA LYS A 118 -18.32 8.33 8.07
C LYS A 118 -17.05 9.06 7.66
N GLY A 119 -16.65 8.91 6.40
CA GLY A 119 -15.52 9.63 5.81
C GLY A 119 -15.57 9.53 4.30
N ASP A 120 -15.13 10.59 3.61
CA ASP A 120 -15.19 10.77 2.15
C ASP A 120 -14.25 9.82 1.37
N TRP A 121 -13.97 8.62 1.88
CA TRP A 121 -13.13 7.61 1.21
C TRP A 121 -13.77 7.06 -0.07
N GLN A 122 -15.09 7.15 -0.18
CA GLN A 122 -15.81 6.83 -1.42
C GLN A 122 -15.72 7.96 -2.45
N SER A 123 -15.26 9.14 -2.04
CA SER A 123 -15.06 10.34 -2.85
C SER A 123 -13.59 10.79 -2.78
N ILE A 124 -12.65 9.86 -2.95
CA ILE A 124 -11.26 10.23 -3.28
C ILE A 124 -11.33 10.83 -4.69
N ASP A 125 -11.55 12.14 -4.76
CA ASP A 125 -11.50 12.90 -5.99
C ASP A 125 -10.05 12.91 -6.46
N ASN A 126 -9.83 12.50 -7.70
CA ASN A 126 -8.49 12.37 -8.27
C ASN A 126 -7.79 13.74 -8.42
N ARG A 127 -8.53 14.85 -8.24
CA ARG A 127 -7.98 16.21 -8.15
C ARG A 127 -7.62 16.63 -6.73
N LYS A 128 -8.16 15.94 -5.72
CA LYS A 128 -7.81 16.15 -4.31
C LYS A 128 -6.93 15.00 -3.87
N ILE A 129 -5.62 15.26 -3.90
CA ILE A 129 -4.67 14.40 -3.17
C ILE A 129 -5.18 14.29 -1.74
N VAL A 130 -5.63 13.10 -1.36
CA VAL A 130 -6.03 12.85 0.01
C VAL A 130 -4.74 12.64 0.77
N ASN A 131 -4.19 13.75 1.28
CA ASN A 131 -3.42 13.67 2.50
C ASN A 131 -4.42 13.25 3.55
N VAL A 132 -4.52 11.94 3.78
CA VAL A 132 -5.14 11.45 5.00
C VAL A 132 -4.27 12.06 6.08
N SER A 133 -4.73 13.17 6.67
CA SER A 133 -4.17 13.62 7.92
C SER A 133 -4.29 12.40 8.81
N GLN A 134 -3.16 11.79 9.11
CA GLN A 134 -3.02 11.21 10.42
C GLN A 134 -3.35 12.37 11.35
N GLN A 135 -4.60 12.40 11.81
CA GLN A 135 -4.79 12.72 13.20
C GLN A 135 -3.97 11.66 13.94
N PHE A 136 -2.65 11.88 14.03
CA PHE A 136 -2.09 11.86 15.35
C PHE A 136 -3.05 12.68 16.17
N ILE A 137 -3.65 12.04 17.17
CA ILE A 137 -4.50 12.71 18.14
C ILE A 137 -3.64 13.83 18.71
N GLU A 138 -3.69 15.01 18.09
CA GLU A 138 -3.34 16.23 18.76
C GLU A 138 -4.37 16.36 19.87
N PRO A 139 -3.95 16.60 21.11
CA PRO A 139 -4.87 16.76 22.22
C PRO A 139 -5.66 18.04 22.00
N SER A 140 -6.76 17.94 21.26
CA SER A 140 -7.81 18.96 21.25
C SER A 140 -8.36 19.03 22.67
N SER A 141 -8.20 20.19 23.29
CA SER A 141 -8.48 20.48 24.70
C SER A 141 -9.95 20.42 25.10
N ASP A 142 -10.87 20.25 24.16
CA ASP A 142 -12.28 20.49 24.43
C ASP A 142 -13.16 19.35 23.91
N LEU A 143 -13.76 18.64 24.88
CA LEU A 143 -14.83 17.63 24.85
C LEU A 143 -14.42 16.15 25.04
N PRO A 144 -15.21 15.37 25.84
CA PRO A 144 -14.76 14.09 26.37
C PRO A 144 -15.04 12.96 25.38
N HIS A 145 -14.00 12.52 24.66
CA HIS A 145 -14.02 11.28 23.88
C HIS A 145 -13.51 10.08 24.70
N PRO A 146 -14.00 8.85 24.42
CA PRO A 146 -13.60 7.64 25.12
C PRO A 146 -12.12 7.37 24.87
N THR A 147 -11.30 7.63 25.88
CA THR A 147 -9.85 7.52 25.85
C THR A 147 -9.41 6.08 25.60
N LEU A 148 -8.71 5.83 24.50
CA LEU A 148 -7.75 4.72 24.45
C LEU A 148 -6.75 4.92 25.59
N SER A 149 -6.52 3.87 26.37
CA SER A 149 -5.66 3.90 27.56
C SER A 149 -4.28 4.50 27.25
N SER A 150 -3.83 5.43 28.09
CA SER A 150 -2.50 6.07 28.02
C SER A 150 -1.35 5.07 27.98
N LYS A 151 -1.55 3.83 28.43
CA LYS A 151 -0.58 2.74 28.30
C LYS A 151 -0.35 2.29 26.86
N LEU A 152 -1.38 2.30 26.02
CA LEU A 152 -1.30 1.86 24.63
C LEU A 152 -0.63 2.93 23.74
N GLN A 153 -0.95 4.20 23.98
CA GLN A 153 -0.30 5.35 23.34
C GLN A 153 1.20 5.42 23.69
N ASN A 154 1.53 5.23 24.98
CA ASN A 154 2.92 5.13 25.43
C ASN A 154 3.62 3.87 24.91
N GLY A 155 2.88 2.79 24.65
CA GLY A 155 3.39 1.58 24.00
C GLY A 155 3.85 1.87 22.57
N ILE A 156 2.98 2.45 21.74
CA ILE A 156 3.28 2.79 20.34
C ILE A 156 4.44 3.80 20.26
N ALA A 157 4.43 4.85 21.10
CA ALA A 157 5.51 5.84 21.14
C ALA A 157 6.85 5.25 21.60
N LYS A 158 6.84 4.30 22.56
CA LYS A 158 8.06 3.57 22.96
C LYS A 158 8.53 2.61 21.88
N THR A 159 7.63 1.95 21.15
CA THR A 159 7.96 1.10 20.01
C THR A 159 8.57 1.91 18.87
N MET A 160 8.04 3.12 18.60
CA MET A 160 8.61 4.08 17.64
C MET A 160 10.01 4.55 18.04
N ARG A 161 10.27 4.76 19.34
CA ARG A 161 11.58 5.13 19.88
C ARG A 161 12.64 4.01 19.79
N TRP A 162 12.21 2.76 19.57
CA TRP A 162 13.05 1.58 19.42
C TRP A 162 13.21 1.11 17.96
N LEU A 163 12.58 1.81 17.00
CA LEU A 163 12.95 1.63 15.61
C LEU A 163 14.39 2.14 15.45
N PRO A 164 15.33 1.33 14.91
CA PRO A 164 16.71 1.76 14.72
C PRO A 164 16.75 3.08 13.95
N SER A 165 17.70 3.98 14.23
CA SER A 165 17.88 5.20 13.42
C SER A 165 18.01 4.88 11.92
N ALA A 166 18.52 3.68 11.57
CA ALA A 166 18.53 3.07 10.24
C ALA A 166 17.16 3.01 9.53
N PHE A 167 16.03 3.09 10.24
CA PHE A 167 14.69 3.22 9.65
C PHE A 167 14.48 4.55 8.94
N PHE A 168 15.17 5.59 9.42
CA PHE A 168 15.13 6.94 8.87
C PHE A 168 16.38 7.25 8.06
N THR A 169 17.56 6.75 8.42
CA THR A 169 18.82 7.06 7.68
C THR A 169 18.91 6.42 6.30
N ASP A 170 18.28 5.27 6.03
CA ASP A 170 18.19 4.72 4.65
C ASP A 170 17.17 5.50 3.78
N MET A 171 16.42 6.42 4.38
CA MET A 171 15.39 7.27 3.75
C MET A 171 15.64 8.77 3.97
N ALA A 172 16.81 9.11 4.51
CA ALA A 172 17.26 10.48 4.75
C ALA A 172 18.76 10.49 4.43
N ASP A 173 19.09 10.35 3.15
CA ASP A 173 20.36 10.91 2.71
C ASP A 173 20.18 12.44 2.68
N GLU A 174 21.08 13.07 3.41
CA GLU A 174 20.97 14.41 3.95
C GLU A 174 21.08 15.50 2.88
N ASN A 175 20.20 16.51 2.99
CA ASN A 175 20.36 17.92 2.64
C ASN A 175 20.84 18.30 1.22
N GLU A 176 19.92 18.85 0.43
CA GLU A 176 19.90 20.26 -0.02
C GLU A 176 18.80 20.40 -1.08
N ASP A 177 17.81 21.26 -0.83
CA ASP A 177 16.79 21.77 -1.78
C ASP A 177 16.71 21.04 -3.14
N LEU A 178 16.29 19.77 -3.12
CA LEU A 178 16.17 19.00 -4.35
C LEU A 178 14.94 19.53 -5.10
N PRO A 179 15.08 19.94 -6.37
CA PRO A 179 13.98 20.52 -7.13
C PRO A 179 12.84 19.50 -7.31
N ILE A 180 11.59 19.98 -7.40
CA ILE A 180 10.42 19.16 -7.76
C ILE A 180 10.53 18.82 -9.25
N ASP A 181 11.34 17.81 -9.58
CA ASP A 181 11.68 17.49 -10.98
C ASP A 181 10.84 16.35 -11.57
N SER A 182 9.85 15.82 -10.86
CA SER A 182 9.05 14.70 -11.37
C SER A 182 7.62 14.69 -10.85
N TYR A 183 6.69 14.82 -11.80
CA TYR A 183 5.28 14.54 -11.62
C TYR A 183 4.96 13.17 -12.19
N VAL A 184 4.00 12.48 -11.58
CA VAL A 184 3.33 11.34 -12.22
C VAL A 184 2.37 11.87 -13.27
N ASN A 185 2.44 11.34 -14.49
CA ASN A 185 1.60 11.78 -15.61
C ASN A 185 0.80 10.60 -16.22
N GLN A 186 -0.06 10.91 -17.19
CA GLN A 186 -0.90 9.90 -17.85
C GLN A 186 -0.10 8.79 -18.54
N SER A 187 1.06 9.12 -19.13
CA SER A 187 1.90 8.13 -19.80
C SER A 187 2.46 7.06 -18.85
N ASP A 188 2.70 7.42 -17.58
CA ASP A 188 3.11 6.48 -16.54
C ASP A 188 1.98 5.45 -16.26
N ILE A 189 0.73 5.91 -16.24
CA ILE A 189 -0.46 5.06 -16.05
C ILE A 189 -0.68 4.16 -17.25
N ASP A 190 -0.61 4.70 -18.47
CA ASP A 190 -0.80 3.94 -19.71
C ASP A 190 0.22 2.81 -19.85
N ALA A 191 1.49 3.06 -19.50
CA ALA A 191 2.54 2.07 -19.50
C ALA A 191 2.21 0.89 -18.56
N VAL A 192 1.68 1.18 -17.36
CA VAL A 192 1.23 0.15 -16.43
C VAL A 192 0.03 -0.62 -16.99
N MET A 193 -0.96 0.09 -17.54
CA MET A 193 -2.17 -0.54 -18.08
C MET A 193 -1.85 -1.51 -19.22
N SER A 194 -0.99 -1.10 -20.16
CA SER A 194 -0.53 -1.97 -21.25
C SER A 194 0.10 -3.28 -20.75
N LYS A 195 0.81 -3.24 -19.62
CA LYS A 195 1.50 -4.38 -19.02
C LYS A 195 0.58 -5.29 -18.20
N LYS A 196 -0.44 -4.74 -17.55
CA LYS A 196 -1.20 -5.46 -16.49
C LYS A 196 -2.66 -5.77 -16.84
N ALA A 197 -3.30 -4.99 -17.71
CA ALA A 197 -4.75 -5.10 -17.95
C ALA A 197 -5.18 -6.48 -18.47
N HIS A 198 -4.37 -7.13 -19.30
CA HIS A 198 -4.68 -8.45 -19.87
C HIS A 198 -4.80 -9.58 -18.84
N LYS A 199 -4.28 -9.39 -17.61
CA LYS A 199 -4.28 -10.43 -16.57
C LYS A 199 -5.61 -10.54 -15.82
N VAL A 200 -6.42 -9.48 -15.80
CA VAL A 200 -7.66 -9.40 -15.01
C VAL A 200 -8.62 -10.56 -15.33
N GLN A 201 -8.70 -10.96 -16.61
CA GLN A 201 -9.55 -12.07 -17.03
C GLN A 201 -9.08 -13.41 -16.45
N ALA A 202 -7.77 -13.64 -16.33
CA ALA A 202 -7.23 -14.86 -15.73
C ALA A 202 -7.53 -14.91 -14.23
N TYR A 203 -7.42 -13.78 -13.54
CA TYR A 203 -7.66 -13.66 -12.10
C TYR A 203 -9.07 -14.10 -11.71
N ARG A 204 -10.07 -13.59 -12.44
CA ARG A 204 -11.48 -13.93 -12.22
C ARG A 204 -11.81 -15.40 -12.54
N LYS A 205 -11.05 -16.05 -13.43
CA LYS A 205 -11.22 -17.48 -13.73
C LYS A 205 -10.69 -18.37 -12.61
N LYS A 206 -9.62 -17.94 -11.94
CA LYS A 206 -8.96 -18.74 -10.90
C LYS A 206 -9.66 -18.67 -9.55
N ARG A 207 -10.18 -17.50 -9.19
CA ARG A 207 -10.96 -17.27 -7.96
C ARG A 207 -12.15 -16.36 -8.27
N ALA A 208 -13.30 -16.62 -7.65
CA ALA A 208 -14.41 -15.69 -7.67
C ALA A 208 -14.00 -14.43 -6.90
N LEU A 209 -13.85 -13.31 -7.61
CA LEU A 209 -13.47 -12.01 -7.06
C LEU A 209 -14.63 -11.03 -7.32
N ASP A 210 -15.01 -10.28 -6.30
CA ASP A 210 -16.03 -9.23 -6.41
C ASP A 210 -15.44 -7.98 -7.08
N GLU A 211 -14.21 -7.61 -6.70
CA GLU A 211 -13.45 -6.53 -7.33
C GLU A 211 -12.00 -6.94 -7.58
N VAL A 212 -11.39 -6.32 -8.60
CA VAL A 212 -9.96 -6.40 -8.88
C VAL A 212 -9.38 -4.98 -8.85
N TRP A 213 -8.45 -4.75 -7.93
CA TRP A 213 -7.76 -3.47 -7.75
C TRP A 213 -6.34 -3.57 -8.26
N LEU A 214 -5.84 -2.45 -8.78
CA LEU A 214 -4.44 -2.26 -9.07
C LEU A 214 -3.84 -1.26 -8.10
N LEU A 215 -2.79 -1.68 -7.39
CA LEU A 215 -2.01 -0.83 -6.51
C LEU A 215 -0.66 -0.53 -7.16
N ILE A 216 -0.49 0.72 -7.57
CA ILE A 216 0.76 1.27 -8.09
C ILE A 216 1.49 1.92 -6.91
N HIS A 217 2.59 1.34 -6.47
CA HIS A 217 3.43 1.95 -5.44
C HIS A 217 4.67 2.60 -6.06
N THR A 218 5.12 3.68 -5.44
CA THR A 218 6.42 4.31 -5.72
C THR A 218 6.94 4.97 -4.45
N ASN A 219 8.17 5.46 -4.48
CA ASN A 219 8.79 6.15 -3.35
C ASN A 219 8.59 7.65 -3.49
N GLU A 220 8.29 8.32 -2.39
CA GLU A 220 8.24 9.79 -2.33
C GLU A 220 9.57 10.41 -2.78
N GLN A 221 10.69 9.85 -2.32
CA GLN A 221 12.01 10.32 -2.71
C GLN A 221 12.51 9.61 -3.97
N GLN A 222 12.89 10.38 -4.98
CA GLN A 222 13.51 9.91 -6.22
C GLN A 222 14.93 10.45 -6.35
N GLU A 223 15.70 9.98 -7.34
CA GLU A 223 17.08 10.45 -7.58
C GLU A 223 17.20 11.95 -7.83
N LYS A 224 16.16 12.56 -8.39
CA LYS A 224 16.17 13.95 -8.84
C LYS A 224 15.32 14.88 -7.97
N GLY A 225 14.76 14.38 -6.87
CA GLY A 225 13.95 15.17 -5.94
C GLY A 225 12.73 14.43 -5.40
N VAL A 226 11.78 15.20 -4.88
CA VAL A 226 10.54 14.69 -4.28
C VAL A 226 9.49 14.50 -5.37
N LEU A 227 8.93 13.30 -5.43
CA LEU A 227 7.83 12.97 -6.33
C LEU A 227 6.53 13.57 -5.79
N THR A 228 5.79 14.24 -6.66
CA THR A 228 4.47 14.76 -6.35
C THR A 228 3.47 14.37 -7.44
N PHE A 229 2.18 14.53 -7.15
CA PHE A 229 1.14 14.40 -8.16
C PHE A 229 0.87 15.78 -8.76
N ASP A 230 0.66 15.83 -10.08
CA ASP A 230 0.07 17.03 -10.66
C ASP A 230 -1.41 17.07 -10.23
N THR A 231 -1.80 18.15 -9.55
CA THR A 231 -3.17 18.35 -9.05
C THR A 231 -4.08 18.99 -10.09
N ASN A 232 -3.52 19.50 -11.18
CA ASN A 232 -4.26 20.20 -12.21
C ASN A 232 -4.86 19.25 -13.25
N GLU A 233 -4.25 18.08 -13.44
CA GLU A 233 -4.68 17.08 -14.41
C GLU A 233 -5.18 15.82 -13.71
N ALA A 234 -6.39 15.37 -14.08
CA ALA A 234 -6.91 14.09 -13.62
C ALA A 234 -6.27 12.96 -14.43
N LEU A 235 -5.72 11.95 -13.73
CA LEU A 235 -5.24 10.72 -14.37
C LEU A 235 -6.40 9.76 -14.59
N HIS A 236 -6.37 9.03 -15.71
CA HIS A 236 -7.41 8.10 -16.14
C HIS A 236 -6.88 6.68 -16.39
N HIS A 237 -7.72 5.65 -16.21
CA HIS A 237 -7.41 4.27 -16.55
C HIS A 237 -8.51 3.64 -17.41
N GLY A 238 -8.22 3.38 -18.69
CA GLY A 238 -9.15 2.69 -19.60
C GLY A 238 -9.15 1.16 -19.44
N SER A 239 -9.17 0.63 -18.21
CA SER A 239 -8.91 -0.78 -17.93
C SER A 239 -10.03 -1.54 -17.22
N GLU A 240 -9.93 -2.87 -17.26
CA GLU A 240 -10.84 -3.81 -16.59
C GLU A 240 -10.69 -3.85 -15.06
N PHE A 241 -9.68 -3.18 -14.52
CA PHE A 241 -9.56 -3.00 -13.07
C PHE A 241 -10.76 -2.19 -12.56
N ASN A 242 -11.32 -2.61 -11.43
CA ASN A 242 -12.43 -1.92 -10.78
C ASN A 242 -11.97 -0.58 -10.20
N ARG A 243 -10.76 -0.56 -9.60
CA ARG A 243 -10.12 0.63 -9.04
C ARG A 243 -8.62 0.58 -9.25
N VAL A 244 -8.02 1.74 -9.46
CA VAL A 244 -6.56 1.91 -9.58
C VAL A 244 -6.13 2.96 -8.57
N PHE A 245 -5.15 2.59 -7.74
CA PHE A 245 -4.59 3.44 -6.71
C PHE A 245 -3.11 3.67 -6.94
N LEU A 246 -2.65 4.88 -6.64
CA LEU A 246 -1.24 5.22 -6.58
C LEU A 246 -0.89 5.66 -5.16
N THR A 247 0.15 5.06 -4.58
CA THR A 247 0.65 5.43 -3.26
C THR A 247 2.12 5.81 -3.29
N LEU A 248 2.46 6.84 -2.50
CA LEU A 248 3.84 7.25 -2.26
C LEU A 248 4.30 6.68 -0.93
N TYR A 249 5.15 5.66 -0.94
CA TYR A 249 5.75 5.13 0.28
C TYR A 249 6.92 6.02 0.74
N PRO A 250 7.10 6.27 2.06
CA PRO A 250 6.28 5.84 3.21
C PRO A 250 5.21 6.88 3.64
N THR A 251 4.80 7.78 2.76
CA THR A 251 3.88 8.88 3.10
C THR A 251 2.43 8.43 3.28
N THR A 252 1.58 9.36 3.70
CA THR A 252 0.12 9.18 3.72
C THR A 252 -0.58 9.58 2.43
N THR A 253 0.20 9.93 1.41
CA THR A 253 -0.31 10.44 0.14
C THR A 253 -0.80 9.28 -0.73
N LEU A 254 -2.09 9.31 -1.04
CA LEU A 254 -2.76 8.34 -1.90
C LEU A 254 -3.62 9.05 -2.93
N LEU A 255 -3.55 8.55 -4.16
CA LEU A 255 -4.34 9.02 -5.29
C LEU A 255 -5.17 7.85 -5.84
N GLN A 256 -6.46 8.05 -6.06
CA GLN A 256 -7.26 7.17 -6.91
C GLN A 256 -7.19 7.69 -8.35
N VAL A 257 -7.07 6.80 -9.33
CA VAL A 257 -7.06 7.16 -10.75
C VAL A 257 -8.50 7.05 -11.27
N ALA A 258 -8.94 8.00 -12.09
CA ALA A 258 -10.28 7.97 -12.69
C ALA A 258 -10.41 6.77 -13.60
N LYS A 259 -11.60 6.20 -13.68
CA LYS A 259 -11.94 5.29 -14.78
C LYS A 259 -12.23 6.07 -16.05
#